data_AF-A0A4Y1RS71-F1
#
_entry.id   AF-A0A4Y1RS71-F1
#
_cell.length_a   1.000
_cell.length_b   1.000
_cell.length_c   1.000
_cell.angle_alpha   90.00
_cell.angle_beta   90.00
_cell.angle_gamma   90.00
#
_symmetry.space_group_name_H-M   'P 1'
#
loop_
_entity.id
_entity.type
_entity.pdbx_description
1 polymer ?
#
loop_
_entity_poly.entity_id
_entity_poly.type
_entity_poly.pdbx_seq_one_letter_code
_entity_poly.pdbx_strand_id
1 'polypeptide(L)'
;MKFVSSAEIELGSTTTFSEEPKSSRGINTTPRVVKRKLQKIKPSYISVLARSKVPIVDKKWTEIPKDIKEQIWEAIDMAYVVGQGDWDAFVASRLSEQFESLHAKQAQRREKCEYNHRLSRKGYVGLEDDLEERMPGVEIDQSTLWKKAREDKYSNIPDPKVAEKAKLIDELQKQVSEGTLTVSGSNDVLTMALGPEHPGRVRGVGAGFPLGNTSIYLDNIG
;
A
#
# COMPACT_ATOMS: atom_id res chain seq x y z
N MET A 1 54.70 69.23 5.21
CA MET A 1 54.01 70.26 6.04
C MET A 1 52.88 69.58 6.81
N LYS A 2 52.84 69.80 8.14
CA LYS A 2 51.69 69.95 9.08
C LYS A 2 50.30 69.44 8.64
N PHE A 3 49.41 68.84 9.46
CA PHE A 3 49.31 68.37 10.84
C PHE A 3 47.92 67.66 10.96
N VAL A 4 47.82 66.67 11.87
CA VAL A 4 46.71 66.36 12.80
C VAL A 4 45.34 65.83 12.32
N SER A 5 44.85 64.95 13.22
CA SER A 5 43.68 64.07 13.28
C SER A 5 42.37 64.73 13.76
N SER A 6 41.29 63.94 13.58
CA SER A 6 40.05 63.82 14.38
C SER A 6 38.84 64.66 13.97
N ALA A 7 37.75 63.99 13.54
CA ALA A 7 36.51 63.87 14.32
C ALA A 7 35.42 63.12 13.52
N GLU A 8 34.63 62.35 14.27
CA GLU A 8 33.49 61.50 13.89
C GLU A 8 32.27 62.31 13.39
N ILE A 9 31.34 61.63 12.70
CA ILE A 9 29.88 61.60 12.97
C ILE A 9 29.25 60.57 12.02
N GLU A 10 28.62 59.54 12.59
CA GLU A 10 27.72 58.61 11.91
C GLU A 10 26.33 59.23 11.66
N LEU A 11 25.62 58.78 10.62
CA LEU A 11 24.28 58.16 10.74
C LEU A 11 23.60 57.92 9.37
N GLY A 12 23.19 56.67 9.15
CA GLY A 12 21.82 56.34 8.77
C GLY A 12 21.43 56.30 7.30
N SER A 13 21.36 55.08 6.74
CA SER A 13 20.17 54.62 5.99
C SER A 13 20.25 53.11 5.73
N THR A 14 19.68 52.33 6.63
CA THR A 14 19.35 50.92 6.42
C THR A 14 18.19 50.83 5.43
N THR A 15 18.47 50.35 4.21
CA THR A 15 17.42 50.06 3.24
C THR A 15 16.80 48.70 3.58
N THR A 16 15.57 48.78 4.07
CA THR A 16 14.60 47.70 4.24
C THR A 16 14.39 46.91 2.94
N PHE A 17 14.80 45.64 2.92
CA PHE A 17 14.33 44.66 1.95
C PHE A 17 13.04 44.05 2.50
N SER A 18 11.89 44.43 1.95
CA SER A 18 10.60 43.84 2.27
C SER A 18 10.61 42.37 1.89
N GLU A 19 10.67 41.47 2.88
CA GLU A 19 10.35 40.07 2.66
C GLU A 19 8.86 39.94 2.36
N GLU A 20 8.54 39.66 1.09
CA GLU A 20 7.21 39.21 0.71
C GLU A 20 6.87 37.94 1.49
N PRO A 21 5.70 37.88 2.16
CA PRO A 21 5.30 36.67 2.87
C PRO A 21 5.09 35.54 1.86
N LYS A 22 5.94 34.52 1.95
CA LYS A 22 5.79 33.25 1.23
C LYS A 22 4.36 32.75 1.45
N SER A 23 3.55 32.83 0.38
CA SER A 23 2.20 32.29 0.28
C SER A 23 2.13 30.95 1.01
N SER A 24 1.36 30.92 2.10
CA SER A 24 1.08 29.71 2.86
C SER A 24 0.52 28.68 1.89
N ARG A 25 1.30 27.63 1.62
CA ARG A 25 0.81 26.44 0.92
C ARG A 25 -0.28 25.87 1.81
N GLY A 26 -1.54 26.08 1.42
CA GLY A 26 -2.70 25.58 2.11
C GLY A 26 -2.49 24.12 2.48
N ILE A 27 -2.51 23.84 3.79
CA ILE A 27 -2.52 22.48 4.29
C ILE A 27 -3.84 21.91 3.81
N ASN A 28 -3.81 21.13 2.72
CA ASN A 28 -4.98 20.43 2.22
C ASN A 28 -5.48 19.49 3.33
N THR A 29 -6.48 19.95 4.09
CA THR A 29 -7.21 19.26 5.17
C THR A 29 -8.12 18.16 4.64
N THR A 30 -7.85 17.63 3.45
CA THR A 30 -8.59 16.48 2.96
C THR A 30 -8.28 15.28 3.86
N PRO A 31 -9.31 14.66 4.49
CA PRO A 31 -9.12 13.50 5.35
C PRO A 31 -8.33 12.42 4.62
N ARG A 32 -7.49 11.68 5.34
CA ARG A 32 -6.64 10.59 4.80
C ARG A 32 -7.45 9.65 3.89
N VAL A 33 -8.68 9.34 4.31
CA VAL A 33 -9.64 8.52 3.56
C VAL A 33 -10.04 9.16 2.21
N VAL A 34 -10.30 10.47 2.19
CA VAL A 34 -10.67 11.22 0.96
C VAL A 34 -9.51 11.26 -0.02
N LYS A 35 -8.28 11.53 0.44
CA LYS A 35 -7.06 11.51 -0.39
C LYS A 35 -6.85 10.14 -1.04
N ARG A 36 -7.06 9.06 -0.29
CA ARG A 36 -6.97 7.67 -0.78
C ARG A 36 -8.08 7.30 -1.76
N LYS A 37 -9.31 7.77 -1.55
CA LYS A 37 -10.45 7.54 -2.45
C LYS A 37 -10.19 8.16 -3.83
N LEU A 38 -9.63 9.38 -3.90
CA LEU A 38 -9.28 10.03 -5.18
C LEU A 38 -8.16 9.31 -5.96
N GLN A 39 -7.16 8.72 -5.30
CA GLN A 39 -6.04 8.04 -5.98
C GLN A 39 -6.44 6.71 -6.67
N LYS A 40 -7.57 6.10 -6.28
CA LYS A 40 -8.01 4.78 -6.77
C LYS A 40 -8.75 4.82 -8.12
N ILE A 41 -9.09 6.00 -8.64
CA ILE A 41 -9.97 6.16 -9.81
C ILE A 41 -9.15 6.49 -11.07
N LYS A 42 -8.41 5.51 -11.59
CA LYS A 42 -7.92 5.55 -12.99
C LYS A 42 -8.02 4.14 -13.58
N PRO A 43 -8.99 3.87 -14.48
CA PRO A 43 -9.08 2.57 -15.14
C PRO A 43 -7.92 2.39 -16.14
N SER A 44 -7.38 1.19 -16.26
CA SER A 44 -6.37 0.89 -17.28
C SER A 44 -7.00 0.87 -18.68
N TYR A 45 -6.27 1.33 -19.70
CA TYR A 45 -6.71 1.35 -21.10
C TYR A 45 -7.24 -0.03 -21.56
N ILE A 46 -6.52 -1.10 -21.26
CA ILE A 46 -6.91 -2.49 -21.56
C ILE A 46 -8.29 -2.83 -20.96
N SER A 47 -8.54 -2.41 -19.71
CA SER A 47 -9.80 -2.71 -19.03
C SER A 47 -10.98 -1.93 -19.60
N VAL A 48 -10.76 -0.74 -20.15
CA VAL A 48 -11.78 0.06 -20.84
C VAL A 48 -12.08 -0.56 -22.21
N LEU A 49 -11.03 -0.90 -22.96
CA LEU A 49 -11.14 -1.51 -24.27
C LEU A 49 -11.94 -2.83 -24.22
N ALA A 50 -11.59 -3.73 -23.30
CA ALA A 50 -12.30 -5.01 -23.14
C ALA A 50 -13.80 -4.80 -22.81
N ARG A 51 -14.14 -3.89 -21.90
CA ARG A 51 -15.54 -3.61 -21.53
C ARG A 51 -16.34 -2.92 -22.64
N SER A 52 -15.69 -2.16 -23.51
CA SER A 52 -16.35 -1.50 -24.65
C SER A 52 -16.67 -2.46 -25.81
N LYS A 53 -15.87 -3.52 -25.96
CA LYS A 53 -15.95 -4.43 -27.10
C LYS A 53 -16.67 -5.74 -26.79
N VAL A 54 -16.63 -6.21 -25.54
CA VAL A 54 -17.31 -7.45 -25.12
C VAL A 54 -18.79 -7.15 -24.83
N PRO A 55 -19.74 -7.80 -25.54
CA PRO A 55 -21.16 -7.64 -25.25
C PRO A 55 -21.52 -8.07 -23.82
N ILE A 56 -22.43 -7.34 -23.16
CA ILE A 56 -22.86 -7.63 -21.79
C ILE A 56 -23.64 -8.97 -21.69
N VAL A 57 -24.14 -9.47 -22.82
CA VAL A 57 -24.94 -10.70 -22.89
C VAL A 57 -24.09 -11.96 -22.71
N ASP A 58 -22.81 -11.90 -23.09
CA ASP A 58 -21.90 -13.05 -23.02
C ASP A 58 -21.38 -13.23 -21.59
N LYS A 59 -21.69 -14.37 -20.97
CA LYS A 59 -21.33 -14.62 -19.56
C LYS A 59 -19.91 -15.14 -19.39
N LYS A 60 -19.32 -15.73 -20.44
CA LYS A 60 -18.02 -16.40 -20.40
C LYS A 60 -17.15 -16.05 -21.60
N TRP A 61 -15.84 -15.91 -21.37
CA TRP A 61 -14.86 -15.60 -22.41
C TRP A 61 -14.84 -16.61 -23.56
N THR A 62 -15.15 -17.88 -23.30
CA THR A 62 -15.20 -18.94 -24.30
C THR A 62 -16.33 -18.75 -25.32
N GLU A 63 -17.42 -18.10 -24.93
CA GLU A 63 -18.63 -17.90 -25.75
C GLU A 63 -18.51 -16.66 -26.66
N ILE A 64 -17.58 -15.76 -26.36
CA ILE A 64 -17.35 -14.55 -27.15
C ILE A 64 -16.83 -14.93 -28.55
N PRO A 65 -17.44 -14.40 -29.64
CA PRO A 65 -16.99 -14.58 -31.00
C PRO A 65 -15.49 -14.30 -31.18
N LYS A 66 -14.83 -15.12 -32.00
CA LYS A 66 -13.39 -15.02 -32.22
C LYS A 66 -12.99 -13.65 -32.79
N ASP A 67 -13.80 -13.11 -33.69
CA ASP A 67 -13.60 -11.81 -34.34
C ASP A 67 -13.51 -10.67 -33.31
N ILE A 68 -14.32 -10.71 -32.24
CA ILE A 68 -14.29 -9.69 -31.17
C ILE A 68 -12.99 -9.82 -30.37
N LYS A 69 -12.52 -11.05 -30.11
CA LYS A 69 -11.24 -11.28 -29.43
C LYS A 69 -10.08 -10.78 -30.25
N GLU A 70 -10.09 -11.06 -31.56
CA GLU A 70 -9.07 -10.60 -32.50
C GLU A 70 -9.03 -9.07 -32.57
N GLN A 71 -10.17 -8.40 -32.67
CA GLN A 71 -10.24 -6.92 -32.60
C GLN A 71 -9.68 -6.33 -31.29
N ILE A 72 -9.93 -6.98 -30.15
CA ILE A 72 -9.36 -6.55 -28.87
C ILE A 72 -7.84 -6.75 -28.88
N TRP A 73 -7.36 -7.89 -29.38
CA TRP A 73 -5.93 -8.17 -29.49
C TRP A 73 -5.23 -7.17 -30.41
N GLU A 74 -5.77 -6.89 -31.59
CA GLU A 74 -5.22 -5.87 -32.52
C GLU A 74 -5.16 -4.50 -31.87
N ALA A 75 -6.21 -4.08 -31.16
CA ALA A 75 -6.23 -2.79 -30.48
C ALA A 75 -5.27 -2.72 -29.28
N ILE A 76 -4.94 -3.85 -28.66
CA ILE A 76 -3.88 -3.95 -27.65
C ILE A 76 -2.51 -3.91 -28.32
N ASP A 77 -2.31 -4.65 -29.40
CA ASP A 77 -1.05 -4.76 -30.14
C ASP A 77 -0.64 -3.42 -30.78
N MET A 78 -1.60 -2.70 -31.37
CA MET A 78 -1.39 -1.34 -31.87
C MET A 78 -1.04 -0.34 -30.75
N ALA A 79 -1.60 -0.51 -29.55
CA ALA A 79 -1.38 0.42 -28.43
C ALA A 79 -0.11 0.08 -27.63
N TYR A 80 0.27 -1.19 -27.60
CA TYR A 80 1.42 -1.73 -26.89
C TYR A 80 2.22 -2.57 -27.87
N VAL A 81 3.16 -1.93 -28.56
CA VAL A 81 4.13 -2.65 -29.41
C VAL A 81 5.02 -3.48 -28.49
N VAL A 82 4.70 -4.77 -28.36
CA VAL A 82 5.57 -5.74 -27.70
C VAL A 82 6.35 -6.45 -28.80
N GLY A 83 7.66 -6.22 -28.86
CA GLY A 83 8.50 -6.89 -29.84
C GLY A 83 8.45 -8.41 -29.65
N GLN A 84 8.40 -9.17 -30.74
CA GLN A 84 8.38 -10.64 -30.68
C GLN A 84 9.55 -11.18 -29.83
N GLY A 85 10.74 -10.56 -29.93
CA GLY A 85 11.89 -10.93 -29.10
C GLY A 85 11.68 -10.68 -27.60
N ASP A 86 11.00 -9.59 -27.21
CA ASP A 86 10.67 -9.32 -25.80
C ASP A 86 9.63 -10.30 -25.27
N TRP A 87 8.66 -10.67 -26.12
CA TRP A 87 7.69 -11.70 -25.80
C TRP A 87 8.35 -13.07 -25.61
N ASP A 88 9.22 -13.47 -26.54
CA ASP A 88 9.95 -14.74 -26.46
C ASP A 88 10.87 -14.77 -25.23
N ALA A 89 11.55 -13.66 -24.92
CA ALA A 89 12.36 -13.51 -23.72
C ALA A 89 11.50 -13.62 -22.45
N PHE A 90 10.32 -12.99 -22.43
CA PHE A 90 9.37 -13.10 -21.32
C PHE A 90 8.90 -14.55 -21.13
N VAL A 91 8.48 -15.22 -22.20
CA VAL A 91 8.03 -16.61 -22.16
C VAL A 91 9.15 -17.52 -21.67
N ALA A 92 10.36 -17.39 -22.21
CA ALA A 92 11.55 -18.12 -21.75
C ALA A 92 11.82 -17.86 -20.25
N SER A 93 11.65 -16.62 -19.77
CA SER A 93 11.82 -16.30 -18.35
C SER A 93 10.78 -17.00 -17.47
N ARG A 94 9.53 -17.12 -17.92
CA ARG A 94 8.43 -17.78 -17.19
C ARG A 94 8.55 -19.30 -17.17
N LEU A 95 9.24 -19.88 -18.15
CA LEU A 95 9.51 -21.31 -18.26
C LEU A 95 10.90 -21.69 -17.69
N SER A 96 11.64 -20.72 -17.14
CA SER A 96 12.95 -20.98 -16.55
C SER A 96 12.83 -21.74 -15.23
N GLU A 97 13.77 -22.65 -14.96
CA GLU A 97 13.86 -23.37 -13.69
C GLU A 97 13.99 -22.41 -12.49
N GLN A 98 14.65 -21.27 -12.68
CA GLN A 98 14.72 -20.22 -11.67
C GLN A 98 13.32 -19.69 -11.30
N PHE A 99 12.47 -19.42 -12.30
CA PHE A 99 11.11 -18.95 -12.06
C PHE A 99 10.25 -20.03 -11.39
N GLU A 100 10.34 -21.28 -11.83
CA GLU A 100 9.63 -22.40 -11.22
C GLU A 100 10.03 -22.60 -9.75
N SER A 101 11.33 -22.55 -9.45
CA SER A 101 11.83 -22.68 -8.06
C SER A 101 11.35 -21.51 -7.19
N LEU A 102 11.32 -20.29 -7.72
CA LEU A 102 10.76 -19.13 -7.02
C LEU A 102 9.26 -19.31 -6.80
N HIS A 103 8.51 -19.76 -7.79
CA HIS A 103 7.09 -20.02 -7.69
C HIS A 103 6.79 -21.07 -6.62
N ALA A 104 7.51 -22.20 -6.62
CA ALA A 104 7.40 -23.26 -5.61
C ALA A 104 7.70 -22.73 -4.20
N LYS A 105 8.76 -21.94 -4.02
CA LYS A 105 9.07 -21.29 -2.73
C LYS A 105 7.93 -20.38 -2.26
N GLN A 106 7.33 -19.60 -3.16
CA GLN A 106 6.20 -18.74 -2.80
C GLN A 106 4.93 -19.55 -2.51
N ALA A 107 4.68 -20.65 -3.22
CA ALA A 107 3.59 -21.57 -2.94
C ALA A 107 3.73 -22.20 -1.54
N GLN A 108 4.92 -22.70 -1.19
CA GLN A 108 5.22 -23.21 0.15
C GLN A 108 5.05 -22.15 1.24
N ARG A 109 5.43 -20.89 0.97
CA ARG A 109 5.18 -19.77 1.90
C ARG A 109 3.69 -19.52 2.08
N ARG A 110 2.89 -19.61 1.01
CA ARG A 110 1.44 -19.44 1.08
C ARG A 110 0.74 -20.59 1.80
N GLU A 111 1.24 -21.81 1.66
CA GLU A 111 0.71 -22.99 2.35
C GLU A 111 0.79 -22.85 3.88
N LYS A 112 1.84 -22.19 4.38
CA LYS A 112 1.99 -21.87 5.82
C LYS A 112 1.00 -20.81 6.34
N CYS A 113 0.23 -20.14 5.47
CA CYS A 113 -0.77 -19.17 5.90
C CYS A 113 -2.03 -19.87 6.43
N GLU A 114 -2.04 -20.17 7.73
CA GLU A 114 -3.13 -20.93 8.39
C GLU A 114 -4.44 -20.14 8.48
N TYR A 115 -4.37 -18.85 8.84
CA TYR A 115 -5.55 -18.02 9.14
C TYR A 115 -5.79 -16.97 8.06
N ASN A 116 -6.41 -17.37 6.94
CA ASN A 116 -6.70 -16.47 5.82
C ASN A 116 -7.72 -15.38 6.19
N HIS A 117 -7.45 -14.13 5.80
CA HIS A 117 -8.38 -13.02 5.97
C HIS A 117 -9.36 -12.89 4.79
N ARG A 118 -10.48 -12.19 5.00
CA ARG A 118 -11.58 -12.03 4.01
C ARG A 118 -11.68 -10.62 3.41
N LEU A 119 -10.67 -9.78 3.63
CA LEU A 119 -10.67 -8.37 3.23
C LEU A 119 -10.53 -8.09 1.72
N SER A 120 -10.27 -9.10 0.89
CA SER A 120 -10.15 -8.95 -0.57
C SER A 120 -9.26 -7.74 -0.96
N ARG A 121 -9.69 -6.92 -1.92
CA ARG A 121 -9.01 -5.71 -2.39
C ARG A 121 -8.99 -4.55 -1.37
N LYS A 122 -9.81 -4.61 -0.33
CA LYS A 122 -9.90 -3.56 0.70
C LYS A 122 -8.64 -3.58 1.57
N GLY A 123 -8.16 -4.77 1.93
CA GLY A 123 -7.02 -4.96 2.82
C GLY A 123 -7.25 -4.40 4.22
N TYR A 124 -6.23 -4.51 5.09
CA TYR A 124 -6.29 -4.02 6.47
C TYR A 124 -6.41 -2.49 6.55
N VAL A 125 -5.69 -1.77 5.68
CA VAL A 125 -5.76 -0.30 5.62
C VAL A 125 -7.18 0.20 5.37
N GLY A 126 -7.92 -0.45 4.47
CA GLY A 126 -9.32 -0.08 4.26
C GLY A 126 -10.22 -0.53 5.41
N LEU A 127 -9.89 -1.62 6.11
CA LEU A 127 -10.64 -2.06 7.29
C LEU A 127 -10.51 -1.05 8.43
N GLU A 128 -9.30 -0.56 8.68
CA GLU A 128 -9.02 0.52 9.63
C GLU A 128 -9.84 1.77 9.29
N ASP A 129 -9.78 2.22 8.03
CA ASP A 129 -10.54 3.39 7.56
C ASP A 129 -12.07 3.22 7.84
N ASP A 130 -12.65 2.05 7.57
CA ASP A 130 -14.07 1.76 7.83
C ASP A 130 -14.41 1.69 9.33
N LEU A 131 -13.48 1.24 10.17
CA LEU A 131 -13.68 1.18 11.62
C LEU A 131 -13.54 2.58 12.24
N GLU A 132 -12.60 3.38 11.78
CA GLU A 132 -12.41 4.78 12.17
C GLU A 132 -13.63 5.64 11.79
N GLU A 133 -14.23 5.39 10.61
CA GLU A 133 -15.50 6.04 10.21
C GLU A 133 -16.67 5.68 11.14
N ARG A 134 -16.71 4.46 11.68
CA ARG A 134 -17.80 3.99 12.58
C ARG A 134 -17.61 4.41 14.03
N MET A 135 -16.37 4.45 14.49
CA MET A 135 -15.99 4.72 15.89
C MET A 135 -14.84 5.72 15.91
N PRO A 136 -15.12 7.02 15.65
CA PRO A 136 -14.08 8.02 15.54
C PRO A 136 -13.36 8.21 16.88
N GLY A 137 -12.02 8.24 16.84
CA GLY A 137 -11.17 8.51 18.00
C GLY A 137 -10.89 7.32 18.92
N VAL A 138 -11.41 6.14 18.62
CA VAL A 138 -11.09 4.91 19.36
C VAL A 138 -9.85 4.27 18.75
N GLU A 139 -8.83 4.01 19.58
CA GLU A 139 -7.67 3.23 19.16
C GLU A 139 -8.09 1.79 18.87
N ILE A 140 -7.90 1.36 17.63
CA ILE A 140 -8.29 0.02 17.19
C ILE A 140 -7.16 -0.95 17.52
N ASP A 141 -7.39 -1.79 18.52
CA ASP A 141 -6.45 -2.84 18.90
C ASP A 141 -6.24 -3.85 17.76
N GLN A 142 -4.99 -4.32 17.58
CA GLN A 142 -4.62 -5.22 16.49
C GLN A 142 -5.40 -6.54 16.53
N SER A 143 -5.72 -7.05 17.73
CA SER A 143 -6.49 -8.29 17.86
C SER A 143 -7.95 -8.11 17.40
N THR A 144 -8.54 -6.93 17.62
CA THR A 144 -9.85 -6.57 17.07
C THR A 144 -9.82 -6.50 15.55
N LEU A 145 -8.76 -5.92 14.98
CA LEU A 145 -8.56 -5.82 13.53
C LEU A 145 -8.42 -7.22 12.91
N TRP A 146 -7.66 -8.11 13.55
CA TRP A 146 -7.47 -9.49 13.12
C TRP A 146 -8.79 -10.25 13.08
N LYS A 147 -9.64 -10.10 14.11
CA LYS A 147 -10.96 -10.74 14.20
C LYS A 147 -11.91 -10.19 13.12
N LYS A 148 -12.04 -8.86 13.03
CA LYS A 148 -12.87 -8.17 12.04
C LYS A 148 -12.50 -8.51 10.60
N ALA A 149 -11.21 -8.77 10.34
CA ALA A 149 -10.73 -9.16 9.02
C ALA A 149 -11.20 -10.55 8.57
N ARG A 150 -11.69 -11.39 9.49
CA ARG A 150 -12.10 -12.79 9.26
C ARG A 150 -13.59 -13.02 9.46
N GLU A 151 -14.30 -12.02 9.95
CA GLU A 151 -15.76 -11.98 9.98
C GLU A 151 -16.35 -11.93 8.55
N ASP A 152 -17.51 -12.56 8.39
CA ASP A 152 -18.35 -12.42 7.22
C ASP A 152 -19.33 -11.24 7.36
N LYS A 153 -20.21 -11.06 6.38
CA LYS A 153 -21.25 -10.00 6.39
C LYS A 153 -22.23 -10.10 7.56
N TYR A 154 -22.35 -11.26 8.20
CA TYR A 154 -23.21 -11.52 9.34
C TYR A 154 -22.42 -11.54 10.66
N SER A 155 -21.16 -11.09 10.64
CA SER A 155 -20.23 -11.11 11.78
C SER A 155 -19.87 -12.52 12.28
N ASN A 156 -20.03 -13.54 11.44
CA ASN A 156 -19.62 -14.91 11.74
C ASN A 156 -18.22 -15.19 11.20
N ILE A 157 -17.49 -16.09 11.84
CA ILE A 157 -16.21 -16.62 11.36
C ILE A 157 -16.46 -18.03 10.83
N PRO A 158 -16.48 -18.25 9.50
CA PRO A 158 -16.87 -19.55 8.95
C PRO A 158 -15.87 -20.67 9.25
N ASP A 159 -14.57 -20.35 9.30
CA ASP A 159 -13.52 -21.34 9.50
C ASP A 159 -13.42 -21.72 10.99
N PRO A 160 -13.69 -22.98 11.38
CA PRO A 160 -13.77 -23.37 12.80
C PRO A 160 -12.47 -23.13 13.56
N LYS A 161 -11.32 -23.41 12.94
CA LYS A 161 -9.98 -23.16 13.53
C LYS A 161 -9.75 -21.68 13.82
N VAL A 162 -10.21 -20.81 12.94
CA VAL A 162 -10.11 -19.36 13.10
C VAL A 162 -11.07 -18.89 14.20
N ALA A 163 -12.26 -19.48 14.26
CA ALA A 163 -13.25 -19.18 15.29
C ALA A 163 -12.75 -19.54 16.70
N GLU A 164 -12.04 -20.66 16.86
CA GLU A 164 -11.39 -21.01 18.14
C GLU A 164 -10.36 -19.96 18.57
N LYS A 165 -9.51 -19.51 17.66
CA LYS A 165 -8.54 -18.43 17.93
C LYS A 165 -9.23 -17.10 18.26
N ALA A 166 -10.32 -16.77 17.56
CA ALA A 166 -11.09 -15.58 17.86
C ALA A 166 -11.73 -15.61 19.25
N LYS A 167 -12.24 -16.78 19.69
CA LYS A 167 -12.74 -16.96 21.06
C LYS A 167 -11.64 -16.78 22.10
N LEU A 168 -10.45 -17.32 21.84
CA LEU A 168 -9.29 -17.15 22.72
C LEU A 168 -8.88 -15.68 22.82
N ILE A 169 -8.89 -14.94 21.70
CA ILE A 169 -8.66 -13.49 21.70
C ILE A 169 -9.69 -12.79 22.60
N ASP A 170 -10.98 -13.11 22.47
CA ASP A 170 -12.04 -12.47 23.25
C ASP A 170 -11.89 -12.76 24.75
N GLU A 171 -11.48 -13.97 25.12
CA GLU A 171 -11.18 -14.33 26.51
C GLU A 171 -9.96 -13.57 27.07
N LEU A 172 -8.88 -13.47 26.29
CA LEU A 172 -7.70 -12.72 26.69
C LEU A 172 -7.99 -11.22 26.82
N GLN A 173 -8.74 -10.63 25.88
CA GLN A 173 -9.19 -9.25 25.98
C GLN A 173 -10.01 -9.00 27.24
N LYS A 174 -10.89 -9.94 27.59
CA LYS A 174 -11.66 -9.88 28.84
C LYS A 174 -10.73 -9.89 30.06
N GLN A 175 -9.76 -10.79 30.14
CA GLN A 175 -8.79 -10.85 31.25
C GLN A 175 -7.95 -9.57 31.37
N VAL A 176 -7.61 -8.94 30.24
CA VAL A 176 -6.92 -7.64 30.21
C VAL A 176 -7.83 -6.53 30.75
N SER A 177 -9.10 -6.51 30.34
CA SER A 177 -10.07 -5.51 30.81
C SER A 177 -10.37 -5.64 32.31
N GLU A 178 -10.29 -6.85 32.86
CA GLU A 178 -10.45 -7.13 34.29
C GLU A 178 -9.17 -6.83 35.10
N GLY A 179 -8.06 -6.50 34.43
CA GLY A 179 -6.77 -6.22 35.07
C GLY A 179 -6.01 -7.46 35.56
N THR A 180 -6.54 -8.66 35.29
CA THR A 180 -5.93 -9.95 35.66
C THR A 180 -4.68 -10.23 34.83
N LEU A 181 -4.65 -9.77 33.57
CA LEU A 181 -3.58 -10.01 32.63
C LEU A 181 -2.96 -8.70 32.18
N THR A 182 -1.63 -8.60 32.28
CA THR A 182 -0.88 -7.44 31.82
C THR A 182 -0.29 -7.71 30.44
N VAL A 183 -0.53 -6.80 29.51
CA VAL A 183 0.00 -6.86 28.14
C VAL A 183 1.14 -5.87 28.02
N SER A 184 2.28 -6.30 27.49
CA SER A 184 3.42 -5.41 27.25
C SER A 184 4.26 -5.85 26.06
N GLY A 185 4.69 -4.87 25.25
CA GLY A 185 5.57 -5.08 24.12
C GLY A 185 5.08 -6.19 23.18
N SER A 186 5.94 -7.18 22.94
CA SER A 186 5.66 -8.33 22.06
C SER A 186 4.71 -9.38 22.68
N ASN A 187 4.34 -9.24 23.95
CA ASN A 187 3.35 -10.11 24.60
C ASN A 187 1.97 -9.45 24.55
N ASP A 188 1.50 -9.13 23.35
CA ASP A 188 0.16 -8.62 23.11
C ASP A 188 -0.87 -9.74 23.00
N VAL A 189 -2.15 -9.38 23.11
CA VAL A 189 -3.27 -10.34 23.08
C VAL A 189 -3.21 -11.22 21.83
N LEU A 190 -2.88 -10.62 20.69
CA LEU A 190 -2.83 -11.33 19.43
C LEU A 190 -1.69 -12.37 19.40
N THR A 191 -0.50 -12.00 19.89
CA THR A 191 0.64 -12.92 20.02
C THR A 191 0.37 -14.02 21.02
N MET A 192 -0.33 -13.74 22.13
CA MET A 192 -0.71 -14.78 23.09
C MET A 192 -1.70 -15.79 22.49
N ALA A 193 -2.63 -15.34 21.63
CA ALA A 193 -3.62 -16.23 21.02
C ALA A 193 -3.04 -17.06 19.86
N LEU A 194 -2.20 -16.45 19.02
CA LEU A 194 -1.71 -17.06 17.78
C LEU A 194 -0.30 -17.63 17.89
N GLY A 195 0.45 -17.25 18.92
CA GLY A 195 1.87 -17.47 19.06
C GLY A 195 2.71 -16.33 18.46
N PRO A 196 4.05 -16.41 18.60
CA PRO A 196 4.97 -15.41 18.11
C PRO A 196 4.78 -15.12 16.61
N GLU A 197 4.70 -13.84 16.25
CA GLU A 197 4.68 -13.45 14.84
C GLU A 197 5.99 -13.90 14.16
N HIS A 198 5.86 -14.57 13.01
CA HIS A 198 7.04 -15.02 12.28
C HIS A 198 7.89 -13.81 11.87
N PRO A 199 9.22 -13.81 12.11
CA PRO A 199 10.09 -12.70 11.76
C PRO A 199 9.97 -12.42 10.26
N GLY A 200 9.28 -11.32 9.95
CA GLY A 200 8.98 -10.90 8.60
C GLY A 200 9.99 -9.86 8.10
N ARG A 201 9.92 -9.60 6.79
CA ARG A 201 10.60 -8.45 6.19
C ARG A 201 9.83 -7.19 6.55
N VAL A 202 10.44 -6.31 7.36
CA VAL A 202 9.95 -4.96 7.63
C VAL A 202 9.72 -4.25 6.29
N ARG A 203 8.46 -3.89 5.99
CA ARG A 203 8.16 -3.00 4.87
C ARG A 203 8.34 -1.58 5.39
N GLY A 204 9.44 -0.92 5.01
CA GLY A 204 9.57 0.51 5.24
C GLY A 204 8.38 1.25 4.61
N VAL A 205 7.78 2.18 5.35
CA VAL A 205 6.82 3.13 4.79
C VAL A 205 7.62 4.04 3.87
N GLY A 206 7.64 3.72 2.58
CA GLY A 206 8.28 4.56 1.57
C GLY A 206 7.54 5.87 1.46
N ALA A 207 7.95 6.88 2.22
CA ALA A 207 7.74 8.27 1.85
C ALA A 207 8.45 8.46 0.51
N GLY A 208 7.69 8.75 -0.54
CA GLY A 208 8.20 8.87 -1.89
C GLY A 208 9.41 9.80 -1.94
N PHE A 209 10.58 9.23 -2.22
CA PHE A 209 11.75 10.01 -2.56
C PHE A 209 11.41 10.73 -3.87
N PRO A 210 11.45 12.08 -3.92
CA PRO A 210 11.31 12.77 -5.20
C PRO A 210 12.50 12.35 -6.06
N LEU A 211 12.19 11.91 -7.29
CA LEU A 211 13.17 11.69 -8.34
C LEU A 211 13.85 13.02 -8.67
N GLY A 212 14.90 13.35 -7.91
CA GLY A 212 15.89 14.35 -8.24
C GLY A 212 17.03 13.66 -8.98
N ASN A 213 17.30 14.11 -10.19
CA ASN A 213 18.35 13.61 -11.07
C ASN A 213 19.70 13.54 -10.35
N THR A 214 20.17 12.33 -10.02
CA THR A 214 21.60 12.08 -9.77
C THR A 214 22.21 11.56 -11.06
N SER A 215 22.85 12.47 -11.80
CA SER A 215 23.87 12.12 -12.79
C SER A 215 24.94 11.29 -12.07
N ILE A 216 25.03 10.02 -12.43
CA ILE A 216 26.14 9.14 -12.03
C ILE A 216 27.30 9.46 -12.98
N TYR A 217 28.25 10.27 -12.50
CA TYR A 217 29.59 10.28 -13.05
C TYR A 217 30.25 8.94 -12.71
N LEU A 218 30.56 8.15 -13.75
CA LEU A 218 31.44 6.99 -13.67
C LEU A 218 32.87 7.50 -13.62
N ASP A 219 33.44 7.63 -12.42
CA ASP A 219 34.89 7.77 -12.29
C ASP A 219 35.52 6.38 -12.42
N ASN A 220 36.14 6.18 -13.58
CA ASN A 220 37.14 5.14 -13.81
C ASN A 220 38.32 5.36 -12.85
N ILE A 221 38.67 4.33 -12.09
CA ILE A 221 39.99 4.23 -11.44
C ILE A 221 40.64 2.97 -12.00
N GLY A 222 41.81 3.17 -12.60
CA GLY A 222 42.66 2.12 -13.18
C GLY A 222 43.58 1.45 -12.18
#